data_AF-A0A7W0MME1-F1
#
_entry.id   AF-A0A7W0MME1-F1
#
_cell.length_a   1.000
_cell.length_b   1.000
_cell.length_c   1.000
_cell.angle_alpha   90.00
_cell.angle_beta   90.00
_cell.angle_gamma   90.00
#
_symmetry.space_group_name_H-M   'P 1'
#
loop_
_entity.id
_entity.type
_entity.pdbx_description
1 polymer ?
#
loop_
_entity_poly.entity_id
_entity_poly.type
_entity_poly.pdbx_seq_one_letter_code
_entity_poly.pdbx_strand_id
1 'polypeptide(L)'
;MSRRGPSLNAVSALAGAVLLAGCSLPFGSIPASERNADSPEVVRDEERGLLTGLFTRAPRDLPDAVPVPMREAALERGYGGVILRATGVAPTQGFYDAALVAENDGVPDAAGVLTVALVAVPPETPVDVGPERTRLLLTAAYLSERELRDIRALRVVSAASSVTLPVPARPAAPPSPAPDLTVENIERGTF
;
A
#
# COMPACT_ATOMS: atom_id res chain seq x y z
N MET A 1 13.78 71.50 48.17
CA MET A 1 14.14 70.15 48.67
C MET A 1 13.41 69.10 47.84
N SER A 2 14.15 68.20 47.17
CA SER A 2 13.76 66.86 46.60
C SER A 2 12.47 66.77 45.77
N ARG A 3 12.37 66.21 44.55
CA ARG A 3 13.05 65.19 43.71
C ARG A 3 12.35 65.34 42.32
N ARG A 4 12.77 64.85 41.16
CA ARG A 4 13.87 64.08 40.55
C ARG A 4 13.70 64.35 39.03
N GLY A 5 14.80 64.45 38.28
CA GLY A 5 14.80 64.92 36.88
C GLY A 5 14.24 63.94 35.83
N PRO A 6 14.12 64.39 34.57
CA PRO A 6 13.79 63.57 33.41
C PRO A 6 15.05 63.15 32.65
N SER A 7 15.05 61.96 32.04
CA SER A 7 15.98 61.65 30.95
C SER A 7 15.20 61.19 29.74
N LEU A 8 15.34 61.98 28.68
CA LEU A 8 15.02 61.72 27.30
C LEU A 8 15.57 60.35 26.86
N ASN A 9 14.86 59.70 25.94
CA ASN A 9 15.37 59.29 24.63
C ASN A 9 14.44 58.24 24.03
N ALA A 10 13.70 58.59 22.98
CA ALA A 10 13.09 57.61 22.07
C ALA A 10 13.44 58.04 20.65
N VAL A 11 14.63 57.62 20.24
CA VAL A 11 15.19 57.76 18.89
C VAL A 11 14.51 56.75 17.97
N SER A 12 14.11 57.25 16.81
CA SER A 12 13.68 56.56 15.61
C SER A 12 14.65 55.45 15.14
N ALA A 13 14.13 54.25 14.89
CA ALA A 13 14.68 53.29 13.93
C ALA A 13 13.64 52.22 13.58
N LEU A 14 12.89 52.40 12.50
CA LEU A 14 12.05 51.35 11.92
C LEU A 14 12.87 50.64 10.84
N ALA A 15 13.62 49.62 11.24
CA ALA A 15 14.46 48.81 10.36
C ALA A 15 13.88 47.40 10.22
N GLY A 16 13.58 47.03 8.97
CA GLY A 16 13.77 45.70 8.38
C GLY A 16 13.17 44.47 9.09
N ALA A 17 12.04 43.99 8.56
CA ALA A 17 11.64 42.60 8.69
C ALA A 17 11.24 42.04 7.32
N VAL A 18 12.25 41.66 6.52
CA VAL A 18 12.06 40.73 5.39
C VAL A 18 11.98 39.34 6.00
N LEU A 19 10.77 38.90 6.32
CA LEU A 19 10.52 37.51 6.71
C LEU A 19 10.42 36.66 5.45
N LEU A 20 11.30 35.66 5.38
CA LEU A 20 11.33 34.56 4.43
C LEU A 20 9.92 34.02 4.14
N ALA A 21 9.37 34.36 2.97
CA ALA A 21 8.30 33.59 2.36
C ALA A 21 8.90 32.29 1.80
N GLY A 22 9.07 31.29 2.67
CA GLY A 22 9.26 29.92 2.22
C GLY A 22 7.98 29.47 1.52
N CYS A 23 8.01 29.30 0.21
CA CYS A 23 6.94 28.64 -0.53
C CYS A 23 6.90 27.16 -0.14
N SER A 24 6.20 26.81 0.94
CA SER A 24 5.74 25.44 1.16
C SER A 24 4.54 25.19 0.25
N LEU A 25 4.80 24.93 -1.03
CA LEU A 25 3.77 24.34 -1.89
C LEU A 25 3.62 22.87 -1.47
N PRO A 26 2.45 22.42 -1.00
CA PRO A 26 2.21 21.01 -0.80
C PRO A 26 2.15 20.34 -2.19
N PHE A 27 3.29 19.83 -2.65
CA PHE A 27 3.33 18.87 -3.74
C PHE A 27 2.52 17.64 -3.32
N GLY A 28 1.29 17.51 -3.82
CA GLY A 28 0.50 16.29 -3.63
C GLY A 28 -1.01 16.42 -3.50
N SER A 29 -1.63 17.60 -3.54
CA SER A 29 -3.09 17.68 -3.54
C SER A 29 -3.64 17.80 -4.96
N ILE A 30 -4.05 16.67 -5.54
CA ILE A 30 -5.00 16.68 -6.66
C ILE A 30 -6.34 17.12 -6.07
N PRO A 31 -6.98 18.20 -6.57
CA PRO A 31 -8.29 18.60 -6.08
C PRO A 31 -9.30 17.48 -6.35
N ALA A 32 -10.18 17.22 -5.38
CA ALA A 32 -11.26 16.25 -5.56
C ALA A 32 -12.12 16.68 -6.75
N SER A 33 -12.20 15.83 -7.78
CA SER A 33 -13.19 16.00 -8.84
C SER A 33 -14.57 15.66 -8.26
N GLU A 34 -15.65 16.27 -8.76
CA GLU A 34 -17.04 16.00 -8.32
C GLU A 34 -17.43 14.51 -8.41
N ARG A 35 -16.68 13.71 -9.18
CA ARG A 35 -16.80 12.25 -9.26
C ARG A 35 -16.27 11.50 -8.02
N ASN A 36 -15.44 12.12 -7.18
CA ASN A 36 -14.79 11.54 -6.01
C ASN A 36 -15.21 12.20 -4.68
N ALA A 37 -16.21 13.09 -4.70
CA ALA A 37 -16.62 13.87 -3.53
C ALA A 37 -17.16 13.00 -2.36
N ASP A 38 -17.59 11.78 -2.64
CA ASP A 38 -18.08 10.81 -1.64
C ASP A 38 -16.97 9.89 -1.06
N SER A 39 -15.69 10.21 -1.26
CA SER A 39 -14.62 9.45 -0.61
C SER A 39 -14.68 9.71 0.91
N PRO A 40 -14.87 8.68 1.76
CA PRO A 40 -14.94 8.90 3.19
C PRO A 40 -13.59 9.43 3.70
N GLU A 41 -13.70 10.22 4.76
CA GLU A 41 -12.69 10.73 5.67
C GLU A 41 -11.30 10.09 5.51
N VAL A 42 -10.25 10.91 5.39
CA VAL A 42 -8.86 10.47 5.38
C VAL A 42 -8.55 9.76 6.72
N VAL A 43 -8.82 8.46 6.77
CA VAL A 43 -8.49 7.60 7.91
C VAL A 43 -6.96 7.57 8.04
N ARG A 44 -6.47 7.88 9.24
CA ARG A 44 -5.03 7.86 9.55
C ARG A 44 -4.48 6.44 9.37
N ASP A 45 -3.26 6.34 8.86
CA ASP A 45 -2.57 5.09 8.51
C ASP A 45 -2.39 4.10 9.68
N GLU A 46 -2.59 4.55 10.92
CA GLU A 46 -2.35 3.76 12.14
C GLU A 46 -3.55 2.88 12.53
N GLU A 47 -4.76 3.16 12.04
CA GLU A 47 -5.97 2.34 12.26
C GLU A 47 -6.25 1.36 11.12
N ARG A 48 -5.39 1.38 10.11
CA ARG A 48 -5.50 0.60 8.88
C ARG A 48 -4.79 -0.73 9.07
N GLY A 49 -5.55 -1.82 9.13
CA GLY A 49 -5.01 -3.18 9.06
C GLY A 49 -4.04 -3.33 7.88
N LEU A 50 -3.07 -4.24 8.00
CA LEU A 50 -1.85 -4.38 7.16
C LEU A 50 -2.05 -4.46 5.63
N LEU A 51 -3.29 -4.48 5.12
CA LEU A 51 -3.60 -4.44 3.69
C LEU A 51 -4.31 -3.16 3.23
N THR A 52 -4.68 -2.23 4.11
CA THR A 52 -5.58 -1.12 3.76
C THR A 52 -4.87 0.02 3.00
N GLY A 53 -3.54 -0.04 2.84
CA GLY A 53 -2.74 0.97 2.19
C GLY A 53 -2.45 0.66 0.72
N LEU A 54 -2.97 1.49 -0.18
CA LEU A 54 -2.54 1.69 -1.57
C LEU A 54 -2.92 0.67 -2.66
N PHE A 55 -3.16 -0.62 -2.38
CA PHE A 55 -3.60 -1.57 -3.44
C PHE A 55 -4.54 -2.69 -2.99
N THR A 56 -5.02 -2.65 -1.75
CA THR A 56 -6.02 -3.61 -1.26
C THR A 56 -7.22 -2.83 -0.74
N ARG A 57 -8.40 -3.10 -1.33
CA ARG A 57 -9.67 -2.57 -0.81
C ARG A 57 -9.89 -3.12 0.60
N ALA A 58 -10.31 -2.27 1.52
CA ALA A 58 -10.72 -2.76 2.82
C ALA A 58 -11.97 -3.65 2.64
N PRO A 59 -12.16 -4.69 3.47
CA PRO A 59 -13.42 -5.46 3.49
C PRO A 59 -14.68 -4.58 3.55
N ARG A 60 -14.59 -3.39 4.15
CA ARG A 60 -15.68 -2.42 4.31
C ARG A 60 -16.11 -1.75 3.00
N ASP A 61 -15.29 -1.83 1.94
CA ASP A 61 -15.53 -1.15 0.67
C ASP A 61 -16.30 -2.03 -0.34
N LEU A 62 -16.61 -3.29 0.00
CA LEU A 62 -17.43 -4.18 -0.81
C LEU A 62 -18.60 -4.73 0.04
N PRO A 63 -19.67 -3.95 0.27
CA PRO A 63 -20.90 -4.52 0.82
C PRO A 63 -21.36 -5.67 -0.09
N ASP A 64 -21.73 -6.79 0.52
CA ASP A 64 -22.29 -7.99 -0.15
C ASP A 64 -21.34 -8.83 -1.02
N ALA A 65 -20.03 -8.61 -0.93
CA ALA A 65 -19.08 -9.52 -1.59
C ALA A 65 -19.13 -10.93 -0.97
N VAL A 66 -19.13 -11.95 -1.83
CA VAL A 66 -19.17 -13.36 -1.44
C VAL A 66 -17.91 -14.09 -1.89
N PRO A 67 -17.47 -15.14 -1.16
CA PRO A 67 -16.36 -15.97 -1.61
C PRO A 67 -16.66 -16.60 -2.98
N VAL A 68 -15.67 -16.61 -3.86
CA VAL A 68 -15.76 -17.25 -5.19
C VAL A 68 -14.75 -18.38 -5.32
N PRO A 69 -15.00 -19.43 -6.14
CA PRO A 69 -14.02 -20.48 -6.40
C PRO A 69 -12.73 -19.94 -7.02
N MET A 70 -11.58 -20.32 -6.47
CA MET A 70 -10.27 -19.96 -7.00
C MET A 70 -9.78 -21.02 -8.00
N ARG A 71 -9.29 -20.57 -9.15
CA ARG A 71 -8.60 -21.39 -10.14
C ARG A 71 -7.09 -21.40 -9.92
N GLU A 72 -6.53 -20.22 -9.62
CA GLU A 72 -5.08 -20.06 -9.45
C GLU A 72 -4.79 -18.93 -8.47
N ALA A 73 -3.73 -19.08 -7.69
CA ALA A 73 -3.11 -17.98 -6.97
C ALA A 73 -1.59 -18.08 -7.07
N ALA A 74 -0.93 -16.95 -7.23
CA ALA A 74 0.51 -16.83 -7.35
C ALA A 74 1.00 -15.65 -6.52
N LEU A 75 2.18 -15.83 -5.91
CA LEU A 75 2.85 -14.78 -5.16
C LEU A 75 4.15 -14.43 -5.88
N GLU A 76 4.19 -13.21 -6.43
CA GLU A 76 5.29 -12.74 -7.27
C GLU A 76 6.08 -11.65 -6.58
N ARG A 77 7.36 -11.53 -6.93
CA ARG A 77 8.20 -10.45 -6.43
C ARG A 77 7.93 -9.17 -7.20
N GLY A 78 7.65 -8.11 -6.46
CA GLY A 78 7.63 -6.73 -6.96
C GLY A 78 8.82 -5.94 -6.44
N TYR A 79 9.01 -4.72 -6.94
CA TYR A 79 9.97 -3.81 -6.33
C TYR A 79 9.50 -3.42 -4.92
N GLY A 80 10.33 -3.66 -3.91
CA GLY A 80 10.02 -3.31 -2.52
C GLY A 80 8.88 -4.12 -1.87
N GLY A 81 8.51 -5.28 -2.42
CA GLY A 81 7.40 -6.09 -1.88
C GLY A 81 7.06 -7.34 -2.68
N VAL A 82 5.82 -7.79 -2.54
CA VAL A 82 5.22 -8.90 -3.31
C VAL A 82 3.87 -8.50 -3.87
N ILE A 83 3.49 -9.15 -4.97
CA ILE A 83 2.16 -9.06 -5.55
C ILE A 83 1.52 -10.43 -5.41
N LEU A 84 0.43 -10.50 -4.64
CA LEU A 84 -0.45 -11.67 -4.60
C LEU A 84 -1.46 -11.54 -5.73
N ARG A 85 -1.37 -12.39 -6.75
CA ARG A 85 -2.35 -12.47 -7.85
C ARG A 85 -3.26 -13.67 -7.61
N ALA A 86 -4.55 -13.49 -7.80
CA ALA A 86 -5.53 -14.58 -7.77
C ALA A 86 -6.47 -14.51 -8.99
N THR A 87 -6.76 -15.68 -9.53
CA THR A 87 -7.73 -15.88 -10.60
C THR A 87 -8.86 -16.74 -10.07
N GLY A 88 -10.07 -16.19 -10.06
CA GLY A 88 -11.30 -16.89 -9.70
C GLY A 88 -12.15 -17.25 -10.92
N VAL A 89 -13.04 -18.21 -10.74
CA VAL A 89 -14.11 -18.54 -11.71
C VAL A 89 -15.44 -18.39 -10.99
N ALA A 90 -16.17 -17.34 -11.33
CA ALA A 90 -17.48 -17.06 -10.73
C ALA A 90 -18.50 -18.17 -11.05
N PRO A 91 -19.49 -18.47 -10.19
CA PRO A 91 -20.51 -19.49 -10.44
C PRO A 91 -21.36 -19.20 -11.68
N THR A 92 -21.79 -17.94 -11.85
CA THR A 92 -22.60 -17.44 -12.97
C THR A 92 -21.91 -16.25 -13.63
N GLN A 93 -22.45 -15.77 -14.75
CA GLN A 93 -22.05 -14.48 -15.29
C GLN A 93 -22.50 -13.33 -14.38
N GLY A 94 -21.89 -12.15 -14.56
CA GLY A 94 -22.31 -10.92 -13.89
C GLY A 94 -21.66 -10.64 -12.54
N PHE A 95 -20.81 -11.52 -12.02
CA PHE A 95 -19.96 -11.20 -10.87
C PHE A 95 -18.95 -10.10 -11.23
N TYR A 96 -18.72 -9.17 -10.31
CA TYR A 96 -17.84 -8.02 -10.52
C TYR A 96 -17.10 -7.64 -9.23
N ASP A 97 -16.20 -6.65 -9.32
CA ASP A 97 -15.40 -6.14 -8.19
C ASP A 97 -14.72 -7.27 -7.38
N ALA A 98 -13.95 -8.13 -8.06
CA ALA A 98 -13.20 -9.18 -7.37
C ALA A 98 -12.07 -8.58 -6.53
N ALA A 99 -11.99 -9.00 -5.26
CA ALA A 99 -11.03 -8.48 -4.29
C ALA A 99 -10.39 -9.59 -3.46
N LEU A 100 -9.20 -9.28 -2.96
CA LEU A 100 -8.50 -10.04 -1.95
C LEU A 100 -8.66 -9.32 -0.62
N VAL A 101 -9.34 -9.94 0.33
CA VAL A 101 -9.71 -9.33 1.59
C VAL A 101 -8.95 -10.00 2.73
N ALA A 102 -8.16 -9.24 3.48
CA ALA A 102 -7.50 -9.76 4.67
C ALA A 102 -8.53 -10.18 5.72
N GLU A 103 -8.33 -11.36 6.30
CA GLU A 103 -8.99 -11.75 7.54
C GLU A 103 -8.22 -11.20 8.75
N ASN A 104 -8.85 -11.23 9.93
CA ASN A 104 -8.23 -10.80 11.20
C ASN A 104 -7.57 -9.41 11.14
N ASP A 105 -8.20 -8.46 10.44
CA ASP A 105 -7.69 -7.10 10.25
C ASP A 105 -6.26 -7.05 9.66
N GLY A 106 -5.90 -8.06 8.86
CA GLY A 106 -4.58 -8.17 8.24
C GLY A 106 -3.49 -8.68 9.17
N VAL A 107 -3.84 -9.14 10.38
CA VAL A 107 -2.88 -9.68 11.33
C VAL A 107 -2.61 -11.16 11.03
N PRO A 108 -1.33 -11.57 10.87
CA PRO A 108 -1.00 -12.97 10.65
C PRO A 108 -1.24 -13.82 11.90
N ASP A 109 -1.43 -15.13 11.71
CA ASP A 109 -1.55 -16.08 12.81
C ASP A 109 -0.22 -16.26 13.58
N ALA A 110 -0.25 -17.08 14.63
CA ALA A 110 0.94 -17.36 15.44
C ALA A 110 2.10 -18.03 14.66
N ALA A 111 1.82 -18.60 13.48
CA ALA A 111 2.82 -19.16 12.58
C ALA A 111 3.34 -18.15 11.54
N GLY A 112 2.86 -16.90 11.58
CA GLY A 112 3.20 -15.86 10.61
C GLY A 112 2.47 -16.03 9.27
N VAL A 113 1.31 -16.68 9.24
CA VAL A 113 0.51 -16.86 8.02
C VAL A 113 -0.59 -15.82 7.98
N LEU A 114 -0.58 -14.99 6.94
CA LEU A 114 -1.66 -14.03 6.68
C LEU A 114 -2.76 -14.70 5.85
N THR A 115 -3.98 -14.72 6.36
CA THR A 115 -5.14 -15.26 5.63
C THR A 115 -5.84 -14.17 4.83
N VAL A 116 -6.13 -14.47 3.57
CA VAL A 116 -6.74 -13.56 2.60
C VAL A 116 -7.86 -14.30 1.86
N ALA A 117 -9.07 -13.75 1.86
CA ALA A 117 -10.23 -14.32 1.18
C ALA A 117 -10.36 -13.73 -0.24
N LEU A 118 -10.58 -14.60 -1.23
CA LEU A 118 -10.97 -14.21 -2.59
C LEU A 118 -12.49 -14.06 -2.65
N VAL A 119 -12.95 -12.83 -2.82
CA VAL A 119 -14.36 -12.48 -2.86
C VAL A 119 -14.71 -11.69 -4.12
N ALA A 120 -15.98 -11.66 -4.49
CA ALA A 120 -16.51 -10.80 -5.55
C ALA A 120 -17.98 -10.48 -5.28
N VAL A 121 -18.47 -9.38 -5.86
CA VAL A 121 -19.86 -8.96 -5.72
C VAL A 121 -20.72 -9.75 -6.71
N PRO A 122 -21.80 -10.41 -6.26
CA PRO A 122 -22.71 -11.12 -7.14
C PRO A 122 -23.57 -10.14 -7.97
N PRO A 123 -24.12 -10.57 -9.12
CA PRO A 123 -25.11 -9.78 -9.84
C PRO A 123 -26.40 -9.66 -9.02
N GLU A 124 -27.10 -8.53 -9.15
CA GLU A 124 -28.37 -8.28 -8.44
C GLU A 124 -29.47 -9.30 -8.81
N THR A 125 -29.44 -9.78 -10.04
CA THR A 125 -30.37 -10.80 -10.55
C THR A 125 -29.61 -12.05 -10.98
N PRO A 126 -30.15 -13.26 -10.77
CA PRO A 126 -29.55 -14.49 -11.28
C PRO A 126 -29.31 -14.42 -12.79
N VAL A 127 -28.10 -14.79 -13.21
CA VAL A 127 -27.69 -14.81 -14.62
C VAL A 127 -27.35 -16.25 -15.01
N ASP A 128 -27.51 -16.57 -16.29
CA ASP A 128 -27.17 -17.88 -16.83
C ASP A 128 -25.68 -18.23 -16.68
N VAL A 129 -25.40 -19.54 -16.66
CA VAL A 129 -24.04 -20.06 -16.65
C VAL A 129 -23.48 -20.07 -18.07
N GLY A 130 -22.77 -19.01 -18.41
CA GLY A 130 -22.04 -18.92 -19.67
C GLY A 130 -20.67 -19.61 -19.67
N PRO A 131 -19.94 -19.54 -20.81
CA PRO A 131 -18.60 -20.08 -20.94
C PRO A 131 -17.65 -19.53 -19.88
N GLU A 132 -16.68 -20.32 -19.41
CA GLU A 132 -15.76 -19.95 -18.33
C GLU A 132 -15.07 -18.60 -18.55
N ARG A 133 -14.65 -18.29 -19.79
CA ARG A 133 -13.99 -17.03 -20.14
C ARG A 133 -14.78 -15.77 -19.76
N THR A 134 -16.11 -15.88 -19.64
CA THR A 134 -17.01 -14.76 -19.27
C THR A 134 -17.26 -14.66 -17.77
N ARG A 135 -16.69 -15.59 -16.99
CA ARG A 135 -16.79 -15.70 -15.53
C ARG A 135 -15.41 -15.62 -14.86
N LEU A 136 -14.37 -15.31 -15.62
CA LEU A 136 -13.02 -15.14 -15.10
C LEU A 136 -12.92 -13.83 -14.31
N LEU A 137 -12.46 -13.95 -13.08
CA LEU A 137 -12.20 -12.84 -12.17
C LEU A 137 -10.71 -12.76 -11.92
N LEU A 138 -10.09 -11.62 -12.23
CA LEU A 138 -8.69 -11.37 -11.96
C LEU A 138 -8.56 -10.29 -10.90
N THR A 139 -7.77 -10.56 -9.88
CA THR A 139 -7.50 -9.59 -8.82
C THR A 139 -6.06 -9.74 -8.35
N ALA A 140 -5.52 -8.66 -7.78
CA ALA A 140 -4.19 -8.66 -7.22
C ALA A 140 -4.11 -7.70 -6.03
N ALA A 141 -3.29 -8.06 -5.05
CA ALA A 141 -2.96 -7.23 -3.90
C ALA A 141 -1.45 -7.08 -3.80
N TYR A 142 -0.98 -5.88 -3.47
CA TYR A 142 0.44 -5.63 -3.22
C TYR A 142 0.70 -5.56 -1.72
N LEU A 143 1.76 -6.23 -1.27
CA LEU A 143 2.27 -6.13 0.09
C LEU A 143 3.70 -5.63 0.04
N SER A 144 3.95 -4.53 0.74
CA SER A 144 5.28 -3.93 0.89
C SER A 144 6.19 -4.78 1.76
N GLU A 145 7.50 -4.59 1.63
CA GLU A 145 8.50 -5.21 2.51
C GLU A 145 8.27 -4.90 4.00
N ARG A 146 7.64 -3.75 4.30
CA ARG A 146 7.30 -3.35 5.67
C ARG A 146 6.23 -4.27 6.25
N GLU A 147 5.18 -4.56 5.49
CA GLU A 147 4.07 -5.42 5.89
C GLU A 147 4.51 -6.89 5.95
N LEU A 148 5.43 -7.29 5.08
CA LEU A 148 5.95 -8.66 5.04
C LEU A 148 6.88 -9.04 6.19
N ARG A 149 7.27 -8.11 7.08
CA ARG A 149 8.25 -8.41 8.15
C ARG A 149 7.83 -9.55 9.07
N ASP A 150 6.54 -9.61 9.37
CA ASP A 150 5.97 -10.60 10.30
C ASP A 150 5.20 -11.71 9.55
N ILE A 151 5.24 -11.69 8.22
CA ILE A 151 4.51 -12.63 7.34
C ILE A 151 5.50 -13.58 6.66
N ARG A 152 5.33 -14.88 6.93
CA ARG A 152 6.13 -15.96 6.33
C ARG A 152 5.43 -16.60 5.13
N ALA A 153 4.11 -16.61 5.13
CA ALA A 153 3.29 -17.16 4.05
C ALA A 153 1.95 -16.43 3.97
N LEU A 154 1.34 -16.47 2.79
CA LEU A 154 -0.02 -16.01 2.57
C LEU A 154 -0.91 -17.21 2.29
N ARG A 155 -2.02 -17.33 3.02
CA ARG A 155 -3.06 -18.32 2.79
C ARG A 155 -4.21 -17.64 2.05
N VAL A 156 -4.41 -18.02 0.79
CA VAL A 156 -5.56 -17.59 0.01
C VAL A 156 -6.70 -18.58 0.24
N VAL A 157 -7.84 -18.10 0.72
CA VAL A 157 -9.06 -18.87 0.93
C VAL A 157 -10.09 -18.47 -0.10
N SER A 158 -10.85 -19.44 -0.58
CA SER A 158 -11.87 -19.26 -1.61
C SER A 158 -13.10 -20.10 -1.23
N ALA A 159 -14.19 -20.00 -2.01
CA ALA A 159 -15.40 -20.75 -1.71
C ALA A 159 -15.21 -22.28 -1.66
N ALA A 160 -14.24 -22.81 -2.41
CA ALA A 160 -14.06 -24.26 -2.59
C ALA A 160 -12.69 -24.79 -2.14
N SER A 161 -11.70 -23.91 -1.99
CA SER A 161 -10.31 -24.33 -1.76
C SER A 161 -9.51 -23.28 -1.00
N SER A 162 -8.37 -23.71 -0.45
CA SER A 162 -7.37 -22.81 0.09
C SER A 162 -5.97 -23.19 -0.40
N VAL A 163 -5.13 -22.21 -0.71
CA VAL A 163 -3.73 -22.41 -1.12
C VAL A 163 -2.83 -21.58 -0.22
N THR A 164 -1.75 -22.16 0.27
CA THR A 164 -0.72 -21.46 1.06
C THR A 164 0.51 -21.23 0.19
N LEU A 165 0.91 -19.96 0.07
CA LEU A 165 2.03 -19.53 -0.75
C LEU A 165 3.13 -18.98 0.17
N PRO A 166 4.33 -19.58 0.19
CA PRO A 166 5.44 -19.04 0.97
C PRO A 166 5.88 -17.70 0.38
N VAL A 167 6.19 -16.73 1.24
CA VAL A 167 6.78 -15.47 0.78
C VAL A 167 8.13 -15.80 0.12
N PRO A 168 8.38 -15.36 -1.14
CA PRO A 168 9.65 -15.64 -1.79
C PRO A 168 10.82 -15.12 -0.96
N ALA A 169 12.05 -15.59 -1.20
CA ALA A 169 13.23 -15.02 -0.54
C ALA A 169 13.55 -13.64 -1.14
N ARG A 170 14.15 -12.73 -0.34
CA ARG A 170 14.72 -11.49 -0.92
C ARG A 170 15.87 -11.93 -1.85
N PRO A 171 15.96 -11.41 -3.08
CA PRO A 171 17.15 -11.64 -3.90
C PRO A 171 18.38 -11.27 -3.08
N ALA A 172 19.42 -12.10 -3.11
CA ALA A 172 20.69 -11.70 -2.53
C ALA A 172 21.09 -10.37 -3.16
N ALA A 173 21.56 -9.42 -2.36
CA ALA A 173 22.16 -8.21 -2.90
C ALA A 173 23.20 -8.67 -3.94
N PRO A 174 23.24 -8.04 -5.13
CA PRO A 174 24.33 -8.33 -6.05
C PRO A 174 25.63 -8.17 -5.27
N PRO A 175 26.63 -9.05 -5.47
CA PRO A 175 27.91 -8.87 -4.82
C PRO A 175 28.36 -7.44 -5.08
N SER A 176 28.83 -6.76 -4.02
CA SER A 176 29.43 -5.44 -4.21
C SER A 176 30.42 -5.56 -5.36
N PRO A 177 30.40 -4.64 -6.35
CA PRO A 177 31.50 -4.60 -7.30
C PRO A 177 32.78 -4.58 -6.46
N ALA A 178 33.70 -5.51 -6.75
CA ALA A 178 35.00 -5.50 -6.11
C ALA A 178 35.59 -4.09 -6.30
N PRO A 179 36.27 -3.53 -5.29
CA PRO A 179 36.97 -2.27 -5.49
C PRO A 179 37.86 -2.44 -6.72
N ASP A 180 37.66 -1.57 -7.71
CA ASP A 180 38.49 -1.54 -8.89
C ASP A 180 39.88 -1.06 -8.45
N LEU A 181 40.76 -2.01 -8.10
CA LEU A 181 42.13 -1.76 -7.65
C LEU A 181 42.94 -0.97 -8.70
N THR A 182 42.44 -0.88 -9.94
CA THR A 182 43.04 -0.07 -11.00
C THR A 182 42.88 1.43 -10.75
N VAL A 183 41.81 1.89 -10.07
CA VAL A 183 41.62 3.31 -9.75
C VAL A 183 42.43 3.71 -8.51
N GLU A 184 42.53 2.83 -7.51
CA GLU A 184 43.25 3.11 -6.27
C GLU A 184 44.78 3.20 -6.47
N ASN A 185 45.34 2.49 -7.45
CA ASN A 185 46.76 2.59 -7.80
C ASN A 185 47.10 3.86 -8.58
N ILE A 186 46.14 4.46 -9.30
CA ILE A 186 46.32 5.74 -9.97
C ILE A 186 46.38 6.88 -8.95
N GLU A 187 45.60 6.80 -7.86
CA GLU A 187 45.62 7.81 -6.79
C GLU A 187 46.81 7.68 -5.83
N ARG A 188 47.43 6.49 -5.73
CA ARG A 188 48.61 6.25 -4.87
C ARG A 188 49.96 6.37 -5.59
N GLY A 189 49.98 6.71 -6.87
CA GLY A 189 51.21 7.05 -7.61
C GLY A 189 52.35 6.03 -7.52
N THR A 190 52.03 4.74 -7.35
CA THR A 190 53.02 3.67 -7.26
C THR A 190 52.89 2.79 -8.51
N PHE A 191 53.80 3.00 -9.46
CA PHE A 191 54.06 2.07 -10.56
C PHE A 191 55.22 1.14 -10.17
#